data_AF-A0A3D0USB9-F1
#
_entry.id   AF-A0A3D0USB9-F1
#
_cell.length_a   1.000
_cell.length_b   1.000
_cell.length_c   1.000
_cell.angle_alpha   90.00
_cell.angle_beta   90.00
_cell.angle_gamma   90.00
#
_symmetry.space_group_name_H-M   'P 1'
#
loop_
_entity.id
_entity.type
_entity.pdbx_description
1 polymer ?
#
loop_
_entity_poly.entity_id
_entity_poly.type
_entity_poly.pdbx_seq_one_letter_code
_entity_poly.pdbx_strand_id
1 'polypeptide(L)'
;MVADIPKIMSTLLYRKLLPSGFIKLRSTLSIFFEQEMMLQELDRIGLYPHHKQTVQSFYTTLQTTLKDAEDFEEYMNFIRDGVDSEIDNLRNIAFHSDKLLLEYQQLLTDITGVSNVKVKFVMNQ
;
A
#
# COMPACT_ATOMS: atom_id res chain seq x y z
N MET A 1 -11.67 13.40 8.49
CA MET A 1 -11.88 13.07 9.92
C MET A 1 -10.51 13.05 10.57
N VAL A 2 -10.27 13.87 11.59
CA VAL A 2 -8.98 13.91 12.30
C VAL A 2 -8.89 12.68 13.20
N ALA A 3 -7.85 11.86 13.05
CA ALA A 3 -7.66 10.68 13.89
C ALA A 3 -6.96 11.04 15.21
N ASP A 4 -7.16 10.19 16.23
CA ASP A 4 -6.48 10.32 17.53
C ASP A 4 -4.98 9.99 17.39
N ILE A 5 -4.17 11.04 17.15
CA ILE A 5 -2.72 10.94 16.98
C ILE A 5 -2.06 10.27 18.19
N PRO A 6 -2.30 10.67 19.46
CA PRO A 6 -1.73 9.99 20.63
C PRO A 6 -1.97 8.48 20.64
N LYS A 7 -3.18 8.04 20.31
CA LYS A 7 -3.51 6.61 20.23
C LYS A 7 -2.73 5.90 19.11
N ILE A 8 -2.69 6.51 17.91
CA ILE A 8 -1.93 5.97 16.76
C ILE A 8 -0.44 5.84 17.11
N MET A 9 0.14 6.89 17.69
CA MET A 9 1.54 6.89 18.12
C MET A 9 1.82 5.80 19.15
N SER A 10 0.91 5.62 20.12
CA SER A 10 1.03 4.55 21.10
C SER A 10 1.07 3.18 20.42
N THR A 11 0.15 2.91 19.49
CA THR A 11 0.13 1.63 18.75
C THR A 11 1.34 1.43 17.84
N LEU A 12 1.88 2.51 17.27
CA LEU A 12 3.11 2.49 16.47
C LEU A 12 4.32 2.11 17.33
N LEU A 13 4.46 2.73 18.50
CA LEU A 13 5.54 2.44 19.45
C LEU A 13 5.50 0.98 19.94
N TYR A 14 4.31 0.43 20.13
CA TYR A 14 4.12 -0.97 20.49
C TYR A 14 4.18 -1.94 19.30
N ARG A 15 4.49 -1.46 18.08
CA ARG A 15 4.53 -2.27 16.83
C ARG A 15 3.23 -3.05 16.55
N LYS A 16 2.09 -2.51 16.99
CA LYS A 16 0.74 -3.08 16.79
C LYS A 16 -0.05 -2.33 15.72
N LEU A 17 0.57 -1.39 15.03
CA LEU A 17 -0.11 -0.55 14.06
C LEU A 17 -0.37 -1.35 12.77
N LEU A 18 -1.65 -1.54 12.45
CA LEU A 18 -2.07 -2.08 11.17
C LEU A 18 -1.87 -1.04 10.05
N PRO A 19 -1.79 -1.45 8.77
CA PRO A 19 -1.68 -0.53 7.64
C PRO A 19 -2.76 0.56 7.62
N SER A 20 -3.97 0.25 8.11
CA SER A 20 -5.10 1.20 8.23
C SER A 20 -4.79 2.36 9.19
N GLY A 21 -3.96 2.11 10.19
CA GLY A 21 -3.45 3.14 11.11
C GLY A 21 -2.52 4.13 10.42
N PHE A 22 -1.67 3.66 9.50
CA PHE A 22 -0.82 4.52 8.69
C PHE A 22 -1.61 5.35 7.67
N ILE A 23 -2.69 4.81 7.09
CA ILE A 23 -3.60 5.60 6.24
C ILE A 23 -4.28 6.71 7.04
N LYS A 24 -4.82 6.40 8.22
CA LYS A 24 -5.41 7.40 9.11
C LYS A 24 -4.41 8.49 9.50
N LEU A 25 -3.16 8.10 9.73
CA LEU A 25 -2.08 9.03 10.01
C LEU A 25 -1.78 9.92 8.81
N ARG A 26 -1.63 9.35 7.60
CA ARG A 26 -1.46 10.11 6.35
C ARG A 26 -2.58 11.13 6.16
N SER A 27 -3.84 10.72 6.26
CA SER A 27 -5.00 11.62 6.13
C SER A 27 -5.07 12.69 7.22
N THR A 28 -4.50 12.44 8.41
CA THR A 28 -4.43 13.44 9.46
C THR A 28 -3.30 14.44 9.19
N LEU A 29 -2.15 13.97 8.71
CA LEU A 29 -1.02 14.81 8.34
C LEU A 29 -1.31 15.66 7.11
N SER A 30 -2.11 15.17 6.16
CA SER A 30 -2.46 15.92 4.95
C SER A 30 -3.13 17.27 5.26
N ILE A 31 -3.93 17.34 6.31
CA ILE A 31 -4.54 18.59 6.80
C ILE A 31 -3.49 19.67 7.06
N PHE A 32 -2.33 19.28 7.60
CA PHE A 32 -1.26 20.19 7.95
C PHE A 32 -0.34 20.52 6.78
N PHE A 33 -0.11 19.59 5.85
CA PHE A 33 0.89 19.76 4.79
C PHE A 33 0.31 20.12 3.42
N GLU A 34 -0.99 19.96 3.21
CA GLU A 34 -1.67 20.34 1.97
C GLU A 34 -2.36 21.71 2.06
N GLN A 35 -2.46 22.28 3.26
CA GLN A 35 -3.08 23.59 3.49
C GLN A 35 -2.03 24.59 4.01
N GLU A 36 -1.76 25.62 3.22
CA GLU A 36 -0.76 26.65 3.55
C GLU A 36 -1.05 27.36 4.89
N MET A 37 -2.33 27.61 5.18
CA MET A 37 -2.76 28.19 6.46
C MET A 37 -2.36 27.32 7.66
N MET A 38 -2.52 26.00 7.55
CA MET A 38 -2.16 25.07 8.63
C MET A 38 -0.65 24.96 8.81
N LEU A 39 0.12 25.04 7.71
CA LEU A 39 1.58 25.11 7.76
C LEU A 39 2.08 26.34 8.53
N GLN A 40 1.42 27.49 8.34
CA GLN A 40 1.75 28.74 9.05
C GLN A 40 1.37 28.66 10.53
N GLU A 41 0.27 28.01 10.88
CA GLU A 41 -0.10 27.76 12.27
C GLU A 41 0.92 26.89 13.00
N LEU A 42 1.52 25.91 12.32
CA LEU A 42 2.63 25.11 12.88
C LEU A 42 3.86 25.97 13.20
N ASP A 43 4.17 26.95 12.36
CA ASP A 43 5.26 27.89 12.61
C ASP A 43 4.91 28.83 13.79
N ARG A 44 3.65 29.26 13.89
CA ARG A 44 3.15 30.12 14.98
C ARG A 44 3.23 29.46 16.35
N ILE A 45 2.96 28.15 16.45
CA ILE A 45 3.09 27.40 17.71
C ILE A 45 4.55 27.07 18.08
N GLY A 46 5.53 27.52 17.28
CA GLY A 46 6.95 27.38 17.57
C GLY A 46 7.53 26.02 17.21
N LEU A 47 6.93 25.29 16.26
CA LEU A 47 7.51 24.04 15.78
C LEU A 47 8.83 24.34 15.05
N TYR A 48 9.92 23.76 15.55
CA TYR A 48 11.22 23.95 14.90
C TYR A 48 11.22 23.46 13.44
N PRO A 49 11.90 24.17 12.51
CA PRO A 49 11.92 23.80 11.09
C PRO A 49 12.34 22.35 10.82
N HIS A 50 13.31 21.82 11.58
CA HIS A 50 13.78 20.44 11.41
C HIS A 50 12.71 19.40 11.80
N HIS A 51 11.90 19.66 12.83
CA HIS A 51 10.79 18.79 13.20
C HIS A 51 9.71 18.81 12.13
N LYS A 52 9.37 20.00 11.62
CA LYS A 52 8.42 20.17 10.51
C LYS A 52 8.87 19.39 9.28
N GLN A 53 10.14 19.52 8.89
CA GLN A 53 10.73 18.77 7.79
C GLN A 53 10.67 17.26 8.03
N THR A 54 11.00 16.79 9.23
CA THR A 54 10.94 15.37 9.58
C THR A 54 9.53 14.80 9.40
N VAL A 55 8.52 15.49 9.91
CA VAL A 55 7.12 15.05 9.79
C VAL A 55 6.64 15.14 8.33
N GLN A 56 7.05 16.17 7.59
CA GLN A 56 6.73 16.30 6.16
C GLN A 56 7.34 15.18 5.34
N SER A 57 8.61 14.82 5.57
CA SER A 57 9.26 13.71 4.90
C SER A 57 8.54 12.40 5.19
N PHE A 58 8.16 12.17 6.44
CA PHE A 58 7.38 10.99 6.81
C PHE A 58 6.01 10.96 6.13
N TYR A 59 5.31 12.11 6.06
CA TYR A 59 4.07 12.25 5.32
C TYR A 59 4.25 11.86 3.83
N THR A 60 5.28 12.40 3.19
CA THR A 60 5.61 12.06 1.79
C THR A 60 5.89 10.57 1.63
N THR A 61 6.63 9.94 2.55
CA THR A 61 6.84 8.49 2.54
C THR A 61 5.53 7.71 2.58
N LEU A 62 4.60 8.09 3.47
CA LEU A 62 3.29 7.42 3.54
C LEU A 62 2.48 7.61 2.24
N GLN A 63 2.57 8.78 1.62
CA GLN A 63 1.88 9.10 0.38
C GLN A 63 2.40 8.28 -0.81
N THR A 64 3.72 8.15 -0.94
CA THR A 64 4.34 7.40 -2.04
C THR A 64 4.30 5.89 -1.83
N THR A 65 4.28 5.43 -0.58
CA THR A 65 4.34 4.00 -0.25
C THR A 65 2.97 3.34 -0.23
N LEU A 66 1.95 3.99 0.32
CA LEU A 66 0.64 3.38 0.54
C LEU A 66 -0.33 3.76 -0.58
N LYS A 67 -1.18 2.80 -0.97
CA LYS A 67 -2.33 3.07 -1.85
C LYS A 67 -3.29 4.08 -1.23
N ASP A 68 -4.12 4.66 -2.08
CA ASP A 68 -5.12 5.63 -1.64
C ASP A 68 -6.20 4.94 -0.81
N ALA A 69 -6.93 5.70 0.02
CA ALA A 69 -7.88 5.12 0.96
C ALA A 69 -9.02 4.36 0.26
N GLU A 70 -9.30 4.71 -0.99
CA GLU A 70 -10.31 4.08 -1.85
C GLU A 70 -9.91 2.68 -2.33
N ASP A 71 -8.61 2.47 -2.56
CA ASP A 71 -8.03 1.21 -3.05
C ASP A 71 -7.35 0.40 -1.92
N PHE A 72 -7.62 0.76 -0.67
CA PHE A 72 -6.92 0.19 0.48
C PHE A 72 -7.57 -1.08 1.00
N GLU A 73 -6.77 -2.13 1.09
CA GLU A 73 -7.11 -3.39 1.76
C GLU A 73 -6.20 -3.60 2.99
N GLU A 74 -6.78 -3.89 4.16
CA GLU A 74 -6.05 -3.91 5.42
C GLU A 74 -5.02 -5.05 5.53
N TYR A 75 -5.27 -6.15 4.84
CA TYR A 75 -4.51 -7.40 4.99
C TYR A 75 -3.61 -7.71 3.79
N MET A 76 -3.83 -7.10 2.63
CA MET A 76 -3.04 -7.34 1.42
C MET A 76 -3.05 -6.11 0.52
N ASN A 77 -2.15 -6.07 -0.46
CA ASN A 77 -2.18 -5.11 -1.57
C ASN A 77 -2.20 -3.60 -1.20
N PHE A 78 -1.83 -3.22 0.02
CA PHE A 78 -1.87 -1.82 0.48
C PHE A 78 -0.64 -0.98 0.10
N ILE A 79 0.44 -1.61 -0.33
CA ILE A 79 1.62 -0.93 -0.87
C ILE A 79 1.32 -0.55 -2.32
N ARG A 80 1.69 0.68 -2.72
CA ARG A 80 1.49 1.19 -4.07
C ARG A 80 2.40 0.45 -5.07
N ASP A 81 1.94 0.35 -6.32
CA ASP A 81 2.74 -0.21 -7.41
C ASP A 81 3.94 0.70 -7.70
N GLY A 82 5.08 0.11 -8.06
CA GLY A 82 6.33 0.81 -8.33
C GLY A 82 7.15 1.17 -7.09
N VAL A 83 6.67 0.85 -5.88
CA VAL A 83 7.42 1.05 -4.63
C VAL A 83 8.48 -0.02 -4.44
N ASP A 84 8.16 -1.27 -4.77
CA ASP A 84 9.03 -2.41 -4.60
C ASP A 84 8.84 -3.40 -5.74
N SER A 85 9.89 -3.63 -6.52
CA SER A 85 9.85 -4.49 -7.71
C SER A 85 9.57 -5.96 -7.40
N GLU A 86 9.98 -6.44 -6.22
CA GLU A 86 9.72 -7.82 -5.82
C GLU A 86 8.24 -7.98 -5.47
N ILE A 87 7.68 -7.04 -4.72
CA ILE A 87 6.24 -7.05 -4.40
C ILE A 87 5.41 -6.93 -5.68
N ASP A 88 5.80 -6.06 -6.60
CA ASP A 88 5.10 -5.90 -7.89
C ASP A 88 5.15 -7.18 -8.73
N ASN A 89 6.30 -7.87 -8.75
CA ASN A 89 6.42 -9.18 -9.40
C ASN A 89 5.51 -10.24 -8.76
N LEU A 90 5.46 -10.29 -7.42
CA LEU A 90 4.57 -11.20 -6.69
C LEU A 90 3.09 -10.90 -6.98
N ARG A 91 2.71 -9.62 -7.05
CA ARG A 91 1.35 -9.22 -7.47
C ARG A 91 1.05 -9.66 -8.89
N ASN A 92 1.99 -9.46 -9.82
CA ASN A 92 1.83 -9.89 -11.20
C ASN A 92 1.58 -11.41 -11.29
N ILE A 93 2.30 -12.21 -10.52
CA ILE A 93 2.07 -13.66 -10.44
C ILE A 93 0.69 -13.99 -9.85
N ALA A 94 0.30 -13.34 -8.75
CA ALA A 94 -0.94 -13.62 -8.06
C ALA A 94 -2.17 -13.24 -8.92
N PHE A 95 -2.17 -12.04 -9.50
CA PHE A 95 -3.29 -11.48 -10.25
C PHE A 95 -3.36 -11.90 -11.72
N HIS A 96 -2.25 -12.38 -12.30
CA HIS A 96 -2.20 -12.92 -13.66
C HIS A 96 -1.89 -14.41 -13.69
N SER A 97 -2.32 -15.13 -12.65
CA SER A 97 -2.21 -16.59 -12.58
C SER A 97 -3.01 -17.29 -13.68
N ASP A 98 -4.11 -16.69 -14.14
CA ASP A 98 -4.90 -17.11 -15.30
C ASP A 98 -4.07 -17.09 -16.59
N LYS A 99 -3.28 -16.04 -16.82
CA LYS A 99 -2.37 -15.94 -17.96
C LYS A 99 -1.30 -17.03 -17.92
N LEU A 100 -0.71 -17.27 -16.74
CA LEU A 100 0.23 -18.37 -16.53
C LEU A 100 -0.38 -19.74 -16.84
N LEU A 101 -1.62 -19.98 -16.38
CA LEU A 101 -2.33 -21.23 -16.64
C LEU A 101 -2.67 -21.41 -18.13
N LEU A 102 -3.02 -20.32 -18.82
CA LEU A 102 -3.27 -20.32 -20.26
C LEU A 102 -1.99 -20.61 -21.06
N GLU A 103 -0.89 -19.93 -20.74
CA GLU A 103 0.42 -20.16 -21.36
C GLU A 103 0.87 -21.61 -21.15
N TYR A 104 0.68 -22.16 -19.96
CA TYR A 104 0.99 -23.55 -19.66
C TYR A 104 0.09 -24.54 -20.42
N GLN A 105 -1.21 -24.24 -20.54
CA GLN A 105 -2.13 -25.07 -21.34
C GLN A 105 -1.73 -25.09 -22.82
N GLN A 106 -1.30 -23.95 -23.37
CA GLN A 106 -0.82 -23.86 -24.74
C GLN A 106 0.45 -24.70 -24.92
N LEU A 107 1.42 -24.58 -24.03
CA LEU A 107 2.64 -25.39 -24.04
C LEU A 107 2.34 -26.90 -24.05
N LEU A 108 1.40 -27.35 -23.21
CA LEU A 108 0.99 -28.76 -23.18
C LEU A 108 0.34 -29.20 -24.48
N THR A 109 -0.47 -28.35 -25.10
CA THR A 109 -1.08 -28.61 -26.41
C THR A 109 -0.01 -28.80 -27.47
N ASP A 110 1.00 -27.92 -27.48
CA ASP A 110 2.10 -27.95 -28.45
C ASP A 110 2.99 -29.19 -28.30
N ILE A 111 3.26 -29.62 -27.07
CA ILE A 111 4.09 -30.81 -26.78
C ILE A 111 3.33 -32.13 -27.05
N THR A 112 2.05 -32.18 -26.70
CA THR A 112 1.26 -33.43 -26.74
C THR A 112 0.49 -33.64 -28.04
N GLY A 113 0.27 -32.58 -28.82
CA GLY A 113 -0.60 -32.60 -30.00
C GLY A 113 -2.09 -32.76 -29.66
N VAL A 114 -2.46 -32.74 -28.38
CA VAL A 114 -3.85 -32.90 -27.92
C VAL A 114 -4.51 -31.52 -27.83
N SER A 115 -5.39 -31.20 -28.77
CA SER A 115 -6.07 -29.89 -28.86
C SER A 115 -7.06 -29.60 -27.73
N ASN A 116 -7.41 -30.60 -26.92
CA ASN A 116 -8.44 -30.50 -25.87
C ASN A 116 -7.87 -30.58 -24.44
N VAL A 117 -6.58 -30.30 -24.24
CA VAL A 117 -6.00 -30.21 -22.90
C VAL A 117 -6.65 -29.05 -22.14
N LYS A 118 -7.19 -29.32 -20.95
CA LYS A 118 -7.74 -28.31 -20.05
C LYS A 118 -6.97 -28.31 -18.74
N VAL A 119 -6.36 -27.18 -18.41
CA VAL A 119 -5.75 -26.96 -17.11
C VAL A 119 -6.79 -26.30 -16.20
N LYS A 120 -7.03 -26.87 -15.03
CA LYS A 120 -7.94 -26.30 -14.02
C LYS A 120 -7.21 -26.18 -12.70
N PHE A 121 -7.35 -25.03 -12.06
CA PHE A 121 -6.99 -24.86 -10.67
C PHE A 121 -8.12 -25.44 -9.80
N VAL A 122 -7.78 -26.33 -8.87
CA VAL A 122 -8.71 -26.91 -7.90
C VAL A 122 -8.19 -26.58 -6.51
N MET A 123 -8.91 -25.72 -5.77
CA MET A 123 -8.66 -25.57 -4.33
C MET A 123 -9.30 -26.74 -3.61
N ASN A 124 -8.50 -27.59 -2.98
CA ASN A 124 -9.02 -28.52 -1.97
C ASN A 124 -9.17 -27.73 -0.67
N GLN A 125 -10.42 -27.40 -0.32
CA GLN A 125 -10.79 -26.92 1.01
C GLN A 125 -11.01 -28.09 1.96
#